data_AF-A0A517XYH1-F1
#
_entry.id   AF-A0A517XYH1-F1
#
_cell.length_a   1.000
_cell.length_b   1.000
_cell.length_c   1.000
_cell.angle_alpha   90.00
_cell.angle_beta   90.00
_cell.angle_gamma   90.00
#
_symmetry.space_group_name_H-M   'P 1'
#
loop_
_entity.id
_entity.type
_entity.pdbx_description
1 polymer ?
#
loop_
_entity_poly.entity_id
_entity_poly.type
_entity_poly.pdbx_seq_one_letter_code
_entity_poly.pdbx_strand_id
1 'polypeptide(L)'
;MRIVGYLWAAPVTLVGLPLALLAAATGGGVRARGGVVEVWGGAAGRLLRGGAAMALGHVILARDAACLERSRRHELVHVRQYEQWGPLLLPAYWLVAMWLRWRGLHPYLDHPLEPPPLT
;
A
#
# COMPACT_ATOMS: atom_id res chain seq x y z
N MET A 1 18.89 -11.61 2.90
CA MET A 1 18.22 -10.38 3.37
C MET A 1 16.77 -10.25 2.87
N ARG A 2 16.44 -10.58 1.61
CA ARG A 2 15.04 -10.56 1.10
C ARG A 2 14.06 -11.41 1.92
N ILE A 3 14.44 -12.64 2.31
CA ILE A 3 13.54 -13.55 3.05
C ILE A 3 13.09 -12.94 4.40
N VAL A 4 13.98 -12.25 5.12
CA VAL A 4 13.63 -11.61 6.40
C VAL A 4 12.60 -10.50 6.19
N GLY A 5 12.78 -9.65 5.17
CA GLY A 5 11.81 -8.60 4.85
C GLY A 5 10.44 -9.16 4.45
N TYR A 6 10.41 -10.27 3.71
CA TYR A 6 9.16 -10.96 3.37
C TYR A 6 8.45 -11.53 4.60
N LEU A 7 9.18 -12.21 5.48
CA LEU A 7 8.62 -12.74 6.73
C LEU A 7 8.15 -11.60 7.65
N TRP A 8 8.88 -10.50 7.68
CA TRP A 8 8.56 -9.34 8.49
C TRP A 8 7.32 -8.60 7.98
N ALA A 9 7.16 -8.46 6.67
CA ALA A 9 5.95 -7.89 6.07
C ALA A 9 4.80 -8.91 5.94
N ALA A 10 5.01 -10.19 6.25
CA ALA A 10 4.04 -11.26 6.03
C ALA A 10 2.69 -11.01 6.73
N PRO A 11 2.62 -10.54 7.99
CA PRO A 11 1.33 -10.32 8.66
C PRO A 11 0.45 -9.32 7.91
N VAL A 12 1.04 -8.24 7.39
CA VAL A 12 0.30 -7.22 6.61
C VAL A 12 -0.03 -7.75 5.22
N THR A 13 0.88 -8.50 4.60
CA THR A 13 0.67 -9.14 3.30
C THR A 13 -0.51 -10.12 3.35
N LEU A 14 -0.65 -10.90 4.44
CA LEU A 14 -1.77 -11.82 4.66
C LEU A 14 -3.11 -11.11 4.74
N VAL A 15 -3.16 -9.83 5.13
CA VAL A 15 -4.38 -9.02 5.09
C VAL A 15 -4.68 -8.54 3.66
N GLY A 16 -3.64 -8.23 2.88
CA GLY A 16 -3.79 -7.81 1.48
C GLY A 16 -4.24 -8.93 0.54
N LEU A 17 -3.84 -10.19 0.79
CA LEU A 17 -4.14 -11.32 -0.10
C LEU A 17 -5.66 -11.62 -0.24
N PRO A 18 -6.47 -11.63 0.82
CA PRO A 18 -7.92 -11.72 0.70
C PRO A 18 -8.53 -10.62 -0.17
N LEU A 19 -8.00 -9.39 -0.10
CA LEU A 19 -8.44 -8.28 -0.95
C LEU A 19 -8.07 -8.51 -2.41
N ALA A 20 -6.89 -9.08 -2.68
CA ALA A 20 -6.50 -9.50 -4.03
C ALA A 20 -7.44 -10.55 -4.61
N LEU A 21 -7.79 -11.57 -3.81
CA LEU A 21 -8.75 -12.62 -4.20
C LEU A 21 -10.14 -12.04 -4.45
N LEU A 22 -10.61 -11.15 -3.57
CA LEU A 22 -11.90 -10.49 -3.72
C LEU A 22 -11.95 -9.60 -4.97
N ALA A 23 -10.88 -8.86 -5.25
CA ALA A 23 -10.77 -8.07 -6.47
C ALA A 23 -10.84 -8.97 -7.71
N ALA A 24 -10.09 -10.08 -7.75
CA ALA A 24 -10.17 -11.06 -8.84
C ALA A 24 -11.58 -11.63 -9.02
N ALA A 25 -12.23 -12.05 -7.92
CA ALA A 25 -13.58 -12.61 -7.94
C ALA A 25 -14.65 -11.61 -8.42
N THR A 26 -14.36 -10.31 -8.37
CA THR A 26 -15.28 -9.25 -8.77
C THR A 26 -14.89 -8.59 -10.11
N GLY A 27 -14.07 -9.27 -10.92
CA GLY A 27 -13.68 -8.83 -12.26
C GLY A 27 -12.48 -7.87 -12.31
N GLY A 28 -11.72 -7.75 -11.22
CA GLY A 28 -10.46 -7.02 -11.16
C GLY A 28 -9.29 -7.82 -11.75
N GLY A 29 -8.23 -7.12 -12.14
CA GLY A 29 -6.99 -7.73 -12.59
C GLY A 29 -6.03 -7.98 -11.42
N VAL A 30 -5.32 -9.10 -11.48
CA VAL A 30 -4.26 -9.45 -10.53
C VAL A 30 -3.02 -9.88 -11.31
N ARG A 31 -1.84 -9.41 -10.88
CA ARG A 31 -0.56 -9.76 -11.49
C ARG A 31 0.53 -9.80 -10.44
N ALA A 32 1.25 -10.92 -10.36
CA ALA A 32 2.49 -10.98 -9.60
C ALA A 32 3.63 -10.40 -10.46
N ARG A 33 4.34 -9.38 -9.96
CA ARG A 33 5.47 -8.75 -10.65
C ARG A 33 6.52 -8.29 -9.65
N GLY A 34 7.79 -8.59 -9.91
CA GLY A 34 8.90 -8.04 -9.11
C GLY A 34 8.85 -8.40 -7.63
N GLY A 35 8.17 -9.50 -7.27
CA GLY A 35 8.02 -9.93 -5.87
C GLY A 35 6.81 -9.34 -5.13
N VAL A 36 5.96 -8.57 -5.80
CA VAL A 36 4.70 -8.04 -5.25
C VAL A 36 3.50 -8.56 -6.04
N VAL A 37 2.32 -8.52 -5.42
CA VAL A 37 1.03 -8.81 -6.05
C VAL A 37 0.34 -7.49 -6.36
N GLU A 38 0.33 -7.11 -7.63
CA GLU A 38 -0.39 -5.94 -8.13
C GLU A 38 -1.85 -6.32 -8.42
N VAL A 39 -2.79 -5.52 -7.93
CA VAL A 39 -4.23 -5.72 -8.03
C VAL A 39 -4.88 -4.43 -8.49
N TRP A 40 -5.83 -4.49 -9.43
CA TRP A 40 -6.56 -3.31 -9.87
C TRP A 40 -8.01 -3.62 -10.25
N GLY A 41 -8.90 -2.62 -10.12
CA GLY A 41 -10.31 -2.77 -10.48
C GLY A 41 -11.09 -3.68 -9.53
N GLY A 42 -12.29 -4.11 -9.96
CA GLY A 42 -13.19 -4.93 -9.13
C GLY A 42 -13.47 -4.29 -7.76
N ALA A 43 -13.38 -5.08 -6.70
CA ALA A 43 -13.51 -4.63 -5.32
C ALA A 43 -12.40 -3.65 -4.89
N ALA A 44 -11.17 -3.80 -5.38
CA ALA A 44 -10.08 -2.85 -5.10
C ALA A 44 -10.40 -1.45 -5.68
N GLY A 45 -10.99 -1.41 -6.88
CA GLY A 45 -11.52 -0.19 -7.49
C GLY A 45 -12.57 0.52 -6.66
N ARG A 46 -13.47 -0.25 -6.02
CA ARG A 46 -14.51 0.29 -5.14
C ARG A 46 -13.95 0.79 -3.81
N LEU A 47 -13.01 0.05 -3.22
CA LEU A 47 -12.34 0.42 -1.97
C LEU A 47 -11.55 1.72 -2.12
N LEU A 48 -10.88 1.89 -3.27
CA LEU A 48 -10.00 3.03 -3.55
C LEU A 48 -10.70 4.16 -4.30
N ARG A 49 -12.03 4.34 -4.17
CA ARG A 49 -12.73 5.46 -4.84
C ARG A 49 -12.18 6.83 -4.45
N GLY A 50 -11.68 6.98 -3.23
CA GLY A 50 -11.03 8.20 -2.72
C GLY A 50 -9.51 8.27 -2.94
N GLY A 51 -8.88 7.26 -3.53
CA GLY A 51 -7.43 7.15 -3.68
C GLY A 51 -7.00 6.59 -5.05
N ALA A 52 -5.70 6.53 -5.30
CA ALA A 52 -5.17 5.95 -6.54
C ALA A 52 -4.71 4.51 -6.34
N ALA A 53 -3.91 4.28 -5.30
CA ALA A 53 -3.42 2.98 -4.90
C ALA A 53 -3.04 2.98 -3.40
N MET A 54 -2.74 1.79 -2.88
CA MET A 54 -2.14 1.60 -1.57
C MET A 54 -1.38 0.27 -1.52
N ALA A 55 -0.30 0.22 -0.75
CA ALA A 55 0.41 -1.01 -0.43
C ALA A 55 -0.02 -1.60 0.92
N LEU A 56 -0.19 -2.91 0.93
CA LEU A 56 -0.43 -3.74 2.12
C LEU A 56 0.62 -4.85 2.15
N GLY A 57 1.76 -4.56 2.78
CA GLY A 57 2.92 -5.45 2.72
C GLY A 57 3.38 -5.61 1.26
N HIS A 58 3.28 -6.82 0.71
CA HIS A 58 3.63 -7.12 -0.68
C HIS A 58 2.44 -7.09 -1.66
N VAL A 59 1.26 -6.66 -1.22
CA VAL A 59 0.09 -6.51 -2.10
C VAL A 59 -0.13 -5.04 -2.40
N ILE A 60 -0.11 -4.67 -3.68
CA ILE A 60 -0.41 -3.32 -4.15
C ILE A 60 -1.83 -3.33 -4.72
N LEU A 61 -2.74 -2.61 -4.07
CA LEU A 61 -4.10 -2.40 -4.55
C LEU A 61 -4.15 -1.08 -5.29
N ALA A 62 -4.74 -1.05 -6.48
CA ALA A 62 -4.97 0.16 -7.25
C ALA A 62 -6.43 0.26 -7.69
N ARG A 63 -6.89 1.49 -7.89
CA ARG A 63 -8.26 1.72 -8.33
C ARG A 63 -8.55 1.13 -9.71
N ASP A 64 -7.63 1.36 -10.64
CA ASP A 64 -7.67 0.91 -12.03
C ASP A 64 -6.23 0.73 -12.55
N ALA A 65 -6.09 0.17 -13.75
CA ALA A 65 -4.77 -0.11 -14.33
C ALA A 65 -3.92 1.15 -14.57
N ALA A 66 -4.55 2.29 -14.89
CA ALA A 66 -3.85 3.55 -15.11
C ALA A 66 -3.37 4.18 -13.79
N CYS A 67 -4.14 4.01 -12.72
CA CYS A 67 -3.72 4.37 -11.37
C CYS A 67 -2.57 3.49 -10.91
N LEU A 68 -2.62 2.18 -11.16
CA LEU A 68 -1.52 1.25 -10.83
C LEU A 68 -0.23 1.67 -11.52
N GLU A 69 -0.27 1.92 -12.84
CA GLU A 69 0.94 2.28 -13.59
C GLU A 69 1.60 3.55 -13.05
N ARG A 70 0.79 4.59 -12.81
CA ARG A 70 1.28 5.88 -12.29
C ARG A 70 1.81 5.76 -10.87
N SER A 71 1.11 5.03 -10.00
CA SER A 71 1.46 4.92 -8.57
C SER A 71 2.48 3.84 -8.25
N ARG A 72 2.79 2.92 -9.17
CA ARG A 72 3.65 1.76 -8.90
C ARG A 72 4.94 2.11 -8.18
N ARG A 73 5.66 3.15 -8.64
CA ARG A 73 6.93 3.56 -8.01
C ARG A 73 6.73 4.07 -6.59
N HIS A 74 5.64 4.78 -6.35
CA HIS A 74 5.26 5.29 -5.03
C HIS A 74 4.89 4.13 -4.10
N GLU A 75 4.04 3.20 -4.54
CA GLU A 75 3.64 2.04 -3.74
C GLU A 75 4.79 1.09 -3.42
N LEU A 76 5.77 0.94 -4.33
CA LEU A 76 6.97 0.16 -4.05
C LEU A 76 7.83 0.75 -2.93
N VAL A 77 7.75 2.06 -2.66
CA VAL A 77 8.39 2.66 -1.48
C VAL A 77 7.71 2.15 -0.21
N HIS A 78 6.38 2.12 -0.18
CA HIS A 78 5.63 1.56 0.95
C HIS A 78 5.89 0.06 1.15
N VAL A 79 6.01 -0.71 0.07
CA VAL A 79 6.41 -2.13 0.17
C VAL A 79 7.76 -2.26 0.89
N ARG A 80 8.75 -1.45 0.50
CA ARG A 80 10.08 -1.45 1.16
C ARG A 80 10.01 -0.99 2.60
N GLN A 81 9.15 -0.01 2.92
CA GLN A 81 8.91 0.39 4.31
C GLN A 81 8.33 -0.79 5.11
N TYR A 82 7.40 -1.56 4.56
CA TYR A 82 6.91 -2.79 5.20
C TYR A 82 7.99 -3.87 5.32
N GLU A 83 8.90 -4.01 4.36
CA GLU A 83 10.04 -4.94 4.49
C GLU A 83 10.99 -4.54 5.63
N GLN A 84 11.10 -3.25 5.94
CA GLN A 84 11.99 -2.72 6.99
C GLN A 84 11.30 -2.66 8.37
N TRP A 85 10.07 -2.18 8.42
CA TRP A 85 9.33 -1.88 9.65
C TRP A 85 8.25 -2.92 9.95
N GLY A 86 7.85 -3.72 8.97
CA GLY A 86 6.88 -4.80 9.16
C GLY A 86 5.55 -4.25 9.68
N PRO A 87 4.91 -4.94 10.64
CA PRO A 87 3.67 -4.47 11.24
C PRO A 87 3.83 -3.16 12.03
N LEU A 88 5.05 -2.81 12.45
CA LEU A 88 5.31 -1.59 13.22
C LEU A 88 5.17 -0.32 12.38
N LEU A 89 5.14 -0.43 11.05
CA LEU A 89 4.90 0.72 10.17
C LEU A 89 3.54 1.37 10.46
N LEU A 90 2.50 0.57 10.68
CA LEU A 90 1.15 1.04 10.98
C LEU A 90 1.10 1.91 12.25
N PRO A 91 1.49 1.43 13.44
CA PRO A 91 1.47 2.25 14.64
C PRO A 91 2.40 3.46 14.52
N ALA A 92 3.58 3.33 13.88
CA ALA A 92 4.47 4.46 13.66
C ALA A 92 3.81 5.55 12.81
N TYR A 93 3.16 5.17 11.71
CA TYR A 93 2.41 6.09 10.85
C TYR A 93 1.30 6.81 11.64
N TRP A 94 0.50 6.07 12.41
CA TRP A 94 -0.56 6.66 13.23
C TRP A 94 -0.04 7.64 14.28
N LEU A 95 1.05 7.30 14.97
CA LEU A 95 1.64 8.18 15.98
C LEU A 95 2.18 9.47 15.36
N VAL A 96 2.85 9.39 14.21
CA VAL A 96 3.36 10.56 13.49
C VAL A 96 2.19 11.42 12.96
N ALA A 97 1.17 10.79 12.37
CA ALA A 97 -0.04 11.48 11.91
C ALA A 97 -0.75 12.24 13.06
N MET A 98 -0.86 11.62 14.24
CA MET A 98 -1.44 12.27 15.43
C MET A 98 -0.58 13.45 15.90
N TRP A 99 0.74 13.29 15.91
CA TRP A 99 1.66 14.36 16.29
C TRP A 99 1.61 15.53 15.31
N LEU A 100 1.56 15.27 14.00
CA LEU A 100 1.40 16.30 12.97
C LEU A 100 0.08 17.05 13.15
N ARG A 101 -1.03 16.32 13.37
CA ARG A 101 -2.33 16.93 13.66
C ARG A 101 -2.29 17.82 14.88
N TRP A 102 -1.63 17.39 15.95
CA TRP A 102 -1.48 18.18 17.18
C TRP A 102 -0.68 19.47 16.95
N ARG A 103 0.24 19.46 15.98
CA ARG A 103 0.99 20.63 15.52
C ARG A 103 0.25 21.50 14.50
N GLY A 104 -0.99 21.16 14.14
CA GLY A 104 -1.78 21.88 13.14
C GLY A 104 -1.39 21.59 11.67
N LEU A 105 -0.58 20.56 11.43
CA LEU A 105 -0.16 20.13 10.09
C LEU A 105 -1.13 19.07 9.54
N HIS A 106 -1.09 18.85 8.23
CA HIS A 106 -1.94 17.89 7.55
C HIS A 106 -1.37 16.46 7.74
N PRO A 107 -2.10 15.52 8.38
CA PRO A 107 -1.56 14.20 8.78
C PRO A 107 -1.13 13.27 7.63
N TYR A 108 -1.54 13.59 6.41
CA TYR A 108 -1.21 12.85 5.18
C TYR A 108 -0.22 13.62 4.29
N LEU A 109 -0.57 14.83 3.83
CA LEU A 109 0.27 15.66 2.96
C LEU A 109 1.64 16.04 3.56
N ASP A 110 1.72 16.25 4.88
CA ASP A 110 2.97 16.61 5.56
C ASP A 110 3.68 15.38 6.17
N HIS A 111 3.21 14.17 5.84
CA HIS A 111 3.66 12.96 6.51
C HIS A 111 5.03 12.50 5.96
N PRO A 112 6.09 12.38 6.79
CA PRO A 112 7.44 12.07 6.30
C PRO A 112 7.60 10.63 5.79
N LEU A 113 6.69 9.72 6.17
CA LEU A 113 6.64 8.37 5.60
C LEU A 113 5.84 8.31 4.30
N GLU A 114 5.11 9.37 3.94
CA GLU A 114 4.42 9.44 2.66
C GLU A 114 5.41 9.89 1.59
N PRO A 115 5.63 9.10 0.52
CA PRO A 115 6.45 9.54 -0.58
C PRO A 115 5.81 10.77 -1.26
N PRO A 116 6.59 11.65 -1.88
CA PRO A 116 6.03 12.80 -2.57
C PRO A 116 4.98 12.38 -3.61
N PRO A 117 3.92 13.20 -3.80
CA PRO A 117 2.87 12.92 -4.75
C PRO A 117 3.45 12.80 -6.16
N LEU A 118 2.83 11.95 -6.98
CA LEU A 118 3.22 11.66 -8.34
C LEU A 118 3.17 12.96 -9.18
N THR A 119 4.33 13.52 -9.52
CA THR A 119 4.48 14.61 -10.49
C THR A 119 4.30 14.13 -11.91
#